data_AF-A0A0K1W278-F1
#
_entry.id   AF-A0A0K1W278-F1
#
_cell.length_a   1.000
_cell.length_b   1.000
_cell.length_c   1.000
_cell.angle_alpha   90.00
_cell.angle_beta   90.00
_cell.angle_gamma   90.00
#
_symmetry.space_group_name_H-M   'P 1'
#
loop_
_entity.id
_entity.type
_entity.pdbx_description
1 polymer ?
#
loop_
_entity_poly.entity_id
_entity_poly.type
_entity_poly.pdbx_seq_one_letter_code
_entity_poly.pdbx_strand_id
1 'polypeptide(L)'
;MNKKINVKFLILNILIINIFLLFSLNIKNDFYNTNTNYAVNDNKEETMWSGLSLQYFLYKHTNIKENQYINDLANGVIEKSDNSEKTDYEKSKDLFYMYLSSSIFTTSIYGTNSYKEFFAEAYSKWQTTNDSMKNKSWEILNYYFLNIYNKLKINYTGSMYESDWNNIKTLIDEDFVDNSNKNNLIYNTNLENKTNDLTYKDLLYDNENFGMNDFKINTKQYSFAYNLLYASIRSWSFNIAIKNIPNFSQIDYTYRPQSFSTKSVKTLASFFNKNTLEESELSKLNNDIYTKASNESITKFNNIKNDSNNVYFKSFNELNNFFVEQTKIDKANYSNINFKETIYQIKNYYKWDSDKVDIFKKQILDMINLSLYITKTHDKYYLLTYIYGIIISPDYPLKGNQEGVMAYAANAFTTYNQKKSSKYSYIVYTGLSLDQYKTENDNDQYKKTWWSSPNIFATLNHEMGHVIDGFLNLDNSLAKMNEKKFKNDIQSKPLKSLYSGEIFGTNSKEENNKDEESKEKKEDKGDYTYLIVVFTILGLAIIVIIIWVFYYKKNKKNKNKL
;
A
#
# COMPACT_ATOMS: atom_id res chain seq x y z
N MET A 1 21.20 -0.67 -59.54
CA MET A 1 20.49 0.60 -59.25
C MET A 1 19.59 0.48 -58.00
N ASN A 2 20.10 -0.10 -56.89
CA ASN A 2 19.28 -0.48 -55.70
C ASN A 2 19.73 0.15 -54.37
N LYS A 3 20.68 1.12 -54.36
CA LYS A 3 21.10 1.76 -53.09
C LYS A 3 20.18 2.92 -52.65
N LYS A 4 19.53 3.64 -53.59
CA LYS A 4 18.69 4.81 -53.27
C LYS A 4 17.31 4.46 -52.68
N ILE A 5 16.78 3.26 -52.95
CA ILE A 5 15.48 2.81 -52.42
C ILE A 5 15.61 2.38 -50.96
N ASN A 6 16.69 1.68 -50.60
CA ASN A 6 16.94 1.26 -49.20
C ASN A 6 17.16 2.46 -48.27
N VAL A 7 17.80 3.54 -48.74
CA VAL A 7 18.00 4.75 -47.93
C VAL A 7 16.67 5.46 -47.63
N LYS A 8 15.75 5.54 -48.61
CA LYS A 8 14.43 6.15 -48.39
C LYS A 8 13.55 5.31 -47.45
N PHE A 9 13.65 3.98 -47.53
CA PHE A 9 12.94 3.08 -46.62
C PHE A 9 13.50 3.13 -45.19
N LEU A 10 14.82 3.28 -45.05
CA LEU A 10 15.48 3.48 -43.74
C LEU A 10 15.06 4.81 -43.10
N ILE A 11 15.03 5.90 -43.87
CA ILE A 11 14.61 7.23 -43.39
C ILE A 11 13.15 7.20 -42.93
N LEU A 12 12.26 6.52 -43.66
CA LEU A 12 10.86 6.38 -43.27
C LEU A 12 10.69 5.59 -41.96
N ASN A 13 11.45 4.51 -41.76
CA ASN A 13 11.42 3.74 -40.51
C ASN A 13 11.98 4.53 -39.32
N ILE A 14 13.06 5.31 -39.53
CA ILE A 14 13.61 6.20 -38.49
C ILE A 14 12.58 7.28 -38.11
N LEU A 15 11.83 7.80 -39.07
CA LEU A 15 10.76 8.77 -38.81
C LEU A 15 9.59 8.14 -38.04
N ILE A 16 9.15 6.94 -38.38
CA ILE A 16 8.07 6.23 -37.67
C ILE A 16 8.50 5.88 -36.24
N ILE A 17 9.74 5.42 -36.04
CA ILE A 17 10.28 5.12 -34.70
C ILE A 17 10.39 6.41 -33.87
N ASN A 18 10.83 7.52 -34.45
CA ASN A 18 10.90 8.80 -33.73
C ASN A 18 9.51 9.38 -33.42
N ILE A 19 8.51 9.17 -34.28
CA ILE A 19 7.12 9.54 -33.98
C ILE A 19 6.59 8.68 -32.83
N PHE A 20 6.87 7.37 -32.83
CA PHE A 20 6.52 6.49 -31.70
C PHE A 20 7.24 6.88 -30.40
N LEU A 21 8.51 7.25 -30.47
CA LEU A 21 9.27 7.76 -29.33
C LEU A 21 8.74 9.11 -28.82
N LEU A 22 8.34 10.01 -29.73
CA LEU A 22 7.70 11.29 -29.38
C LEU A 22 6.31 11.09 -28.76
N PHE A 23 5.56 10.07 -29.17
CA PHE A 23 4.29 9.70 -28.52
C PHE A 23 4.50 8.98 -27.18
N SER A 24 5.54 8.16 -27.03
CA SER A 24 5.87 7.54 -25.73
C SER A 24 6.46 8.55 -24.73
N LEU A 25 7.10 9.61 -25.21
CA LEU A 25 7.66 10.69 -24.37
C LEU A 25 6.63 11.78 -24.02
N ASN A 26 5.43 11.76 -24.62
CA ASN A 26 4.34 12.71 -24.34
C ASN A 26 3.18 12.11 -23.53
N ILE A 27 3.33 10.89 -22.98
CA ILE A 27 2.54 10.49 -21.81
C ILE A 27 3.12 11.27 -20.62
N LYS A 28 2.71 12.54 -20.53
CA LYS A 28 2.94 13.37 -19.36
C LYS A 28 2.34 12.65 -18.15
N ASN A 29 3.20 12.44 -17.17
CA ASN A 29 2.93 12.05 -15.79
C ASN A 29 2.03 13.09 -15.10
N ASP A 30 0.76 13.20 -15.49
CA ASP A 30 -0.20 14.07 -14.80
C ASP A 30 -0.83 13.41 -13.55
N PHE A 31 -0.36 12.25 -13.12
CA PHE A 31 -0.70 11.65 -11.81
C PHE A 31 0.34 11.85 -10.70
N TYR A 32 1.39 12.63 -10.96
CA TYR A 32 2.16 13.33 -9.93
C TYR A 32 2.28 14.81 -10.30
N ASN A 33 1.15 15.46 -10.60
CA ASN A 33 1.08 16.91 -10.58
C ASN A 33 0.64 17.37 -9.18
N THR A 34 1.49 17.12 -8.19
CA THR A 34 1.57 18.10 -7.11
C THR A 34 2.13 19.35 -7.77
N ASN A 35 1.24 20.31 -8.07
CA ASN A 35 1.63 21.71 -8.18
C ASN A 35 2.15 22.15 -6.80
N THR A 36 3.31 21.63 -6.40
CA THR A 36 4.17 22.26 -5.42
C THR A 36 5.06 23.16 -6.26
N ASN A 37 4.54 24.34 -6.60
CA ASN A 37 5.39 25.50 -6.43
C ASN A 37 5.90 25.39 -5.00
N TYR A 38 7.15 24.93 -4.86
CA TYR A 38 7.86 24.94 -3.60
C TYR A 38 8.05 26.42 -3.24
N ALA A 39 6.99 27.01 -2.70
CA ALA A 39 7.15 28.11 -1.78
C ALA A 39 7.97 27.52 -0.64
N VAL A 40 9.21 27.99 -0.57
CA VAL A 40 10.07 27.85 0.60
C VAL A 40 9.27 28.41 1.77
N ASN A 41 8.61 27.53 2.52
CA ASN A 41 7.91 27.85 3.74
C ASN A 41 8.62 27.08 4.85
N ASP A 42 9.10 27.83 5.85
CA ASP A 42 10.09 27.46 6.84
C ASP A 42 9.65 26.42 7.90
N ASN A 43 8.59 25.63 7.68
CA ASN A 43 8.10 24.66 8.66
C ASN A 43 7.85 23.25 8.08
N LYS A 44 8.51 22.28 8.72
CA LYS A 44 8.75 20.86 8.39
C LYS A 44 7.53 19.95 8.62
N GLU A 45 6.85 19.42 7.59
CA GLU A 45 5.59 18.68 7.77
C GLU A 45 5.61 17.25 7.22
N GLU A 46 5.51 16.25 8.11
CA GLU A 46 5.24 14.85 7.72
C GLU A 46 3.74 14.54 7.78
N THR A 47 3.19 13.98 6.70
CA THR A 47 1.81 13.49 6.61
C THR A 47 1.77 11.97 6.66
N MET A 48 0.73 11.38 7.25
CA MET A 48 0.59 9.92 7.38
C MET A 48 1.80 9.31 8.14
N TRP A 49 2.01 9.78 9.37
CA TRP A 49 3.16 9.46 10.21
C TRP A 49 2.91 8.24 11.14
N SER A 50 1.77 7.54 11.00
CA SER A 50 1.39 6.46 11.92
C SER A 50 2.35 5.27 11.86
N GLY A 51 2.97 5.04 10.69
CA GLY A 51 4.00 4.03 10.53
C GLY A 51 5.26 4.32 11.34
N LEU A 52 5.71 5.58 11.36
CA LEU A 52 6.88 5.99 12.14
C LEU A 52 6.61 5.84 13.65
N SER A 53 5.45 6.27 14.14
CA SER A 53 5.09 6.07 15.55
C SER A 53 4.94 4.59 15.93
N LEU A 54 4.39 3.77 15.03
CA LEU A 54 4.29 2.32 15.25
C LEU A 54 5.67 1.65 15.26
N GLN A 55 6.58 2.01 14.35
CA GLN A 55 7.94 1.46 14.35
C GLN A 55 8.69 1.81 15.64
N TYR A 56 8.58 3.06 16.11
CA TYR A 56 9.18 3.46 17.38
C TYR A 56 8.57 2.70 18.56
N PHE A 57 7.24 2.57 18.61
CA PHE A 57 6.57 1.75 19.62
C PHE A 57 7.11 0.32 19.62
N LEU A 58 7.15 -0.36 18.47
CA LEU A 58 7.60 -1.75 18.38
C LEU A 58 9.06 -1.91 18.81
N TYR A 59 9.91 -0.97 18.41
CA TYR A 59 11.31 -0.91 18.83
C TYR A 59 11.47 -0.85 20.34
N LYS A 60 10.68 -0.02 21.03
CA LYS A 60 10.67 0.05 22.50
C LYS A 60 10.27 -1.27 23.15
N HIS A 61 9.48 -2.09 22.45
CA HIS A 61 9.03 -3.40 22.89
C HIS A 61 9.96 -4.52 22.41
N THR A 62 11.24 -4.23 22.19
CA THR A 62 12.28 -5.22 21.89
C THR A 62 13.51 -5.04 22.76
N ASN A 63 14.25 -6.12 22.98
CA ASN A 63 15.60 -6.06 23.56
C ASN A 63 16.72 -6.06 22.50
N ILE A 64 16.45 -5.55 21.29
CA ILE A 64 17.41 -5.59 20.17
C ILE A 64 18.73 -4.87 20.47
N LYS A 65 18.72 -3.89 21.38
CA LYS A 65 19.92 -3.19 21.86
C LYS A 65 20.86 -4.06 22.69
N GLU A 66 20.36 -5.15 23.25
CA GLU A 66 21.15 -6.10 24.02
C GLU A 66 21.74 -7.19 23.11
N ASN A 67 21.25 -7.33 21.88
CA ASN A 67 21.74 -8.32 20.93
C ASN A 67 23.14 -7.96 20.42
N GLN A 68 24.12 -8.77 20.82
CA GLN A 68 25.53 -8.53 20.52
C GLN A 68 25.81 -8.50 19.01
N TYR A 69 25.26 -9.45 18.25
CA TYR A 69 25.51 -9.51 16.80
C TYR A 69 24.94 -8.28 16.08
N ILE A 70 23.75 -7.84 16.46
CA ILE A 70 23.12 -6.64 15.88
C ILE A 70 23.84 -5.35 16.30
N ASN A 71 24.37 -5.30 17.52
CA ASN A 71 25.27 -4.22 17.96
C ASN A 71 26.54 -4.17 17.12
N ASP A 72 27.15 -5.32 16.83
CA ASP A 72 28.37 -5.42 16.02
C ASP A 72 28.12 -4.98 14.57
N LEU A 73 26.97 -5.33 13.99
CA LEU A 73 26.57 -4.83 12.67
C LEU A 73 26.47 -3.29 12.67
N ALA A 74 25.74 -2.72 13.64
CA ALA A 74 25.57 -1.27 13.72
C ALA A 74 26.91 -0.54 13.94
N ASN A 75 27.79 -1.09 14.80
CA ASN A 75 29.12 -0.55 15.04
C ASN A 75 30.00 -0.63 13.78
N GLY A 76 29.90 -1.71 13.02
CA GLY A 76 30.63 -1.84 11.76
C GLY A 76 30.25 -0.77 10.72
N VAL A 77 28.99 -0.36 10.66
CA VAL A 77 28.56 0.79 9.83
C VAL A 77 29.21 2.09 10.31
N ILE A 78 29.19 2.34 11.62
CA ILE A 78 29.78 3.53 12.25
C ILE A 78 31.30 3.59 12.00
N GLU A 79 32.01 2.48 12.17
CA GLU A 79 33.47 2.39 11.97
C GLU A 79 33.88 2.63 10.51
N LYS A 80 33.04 2.20 9.57
CA LYS A 80 33.29 2.38 8.13
C LYS A 80 32.91 3.78 7.64
N SER A 81 32.06 4.51 8.36
CA SER A 81 31.64 5.86 7.98
C SER A 81 32.78 6.87 8.07
N ASP A 82 32.70 7.92 7.26
CA ASP A 82 33.69 9.00 7.30
C ASP A 82 33.69 9.69 8.69
N ASN A 83 34.84 10.17 9.14
CA ASN A 83 34.97 10.81 10.46
C ASN A 83 33.97 11.95 10.70
N SER A 84 33.56 12.67 9.64
CA SER A 84 32.56 13.73 9.70
C SER A 84 31.13 13.21 9.95
N GLU A 85 30.81 11.98 9.53
CA GLU A 85 29.48 11.38 9.69
C GLU A 85 29.39 10.44 10.90
N LYS A 86 30.52 9.96 11.40
CA LYS A 86 30.59 8.99 12.50
C LYS A 86 29.76 9.39 13.73
N THR A 87 29.88 10.66 14.15
CA THR A 87 29.12 11.23 15.26
C THR A 87 27.60 11.20 15.00
N ASP A 88 27.18 11.41 13.76
CA ASP A 88 25.76 11.40 13.40
C ASP A 88 25.20 9.99 13.35
N TYR A 89 25.96 9.02 12.83
CA TYR A 89 25.61 7.60 12.94
C TYR A 89 25.48 7.21 14.41
N GLU A 90 26.48 7.49 15.27
CA GLU A 90 26.42 7.16 16.70
C GLU A 90 25.16 7.72 17.39
N LYS A 91 24.81 8.99 17.13
CA LYS A 91 23.62 9.64 17.72
C LYS A 91 22.29 9.11 17.19
N SER A 92 22.27 8.52 16.00
CA SER A 92 21.04 8.08 15.31
C SER A 92 20.93 6.56 15.19
N LYS A 93 21.80 5.81 15.88
CA LYS A 93 21.88 4.36 15.87
C LYS A 93 20.55 3.65 16.18
N ASP A 94 19.69 4.31 16.97
CA ASP A 94 18.34 3.83 17.25
C ASP A 94 17.46 3.69 16.00
N LEU A 95 17.72 4.44 14.92
CA LEU A 95 17.00 4.29 13.65
C LEU A 95 17.26 2.92 13.00
N PHE A 96 18.50 2.44 13.04
CA PHE A 96 18.83 1.10 12.53
C PHE A 96 18.09 0.02 13.31
N TYR A 97 18.12 0.10 14.64
CA TYR A 97 17.37 -0.82 15.51
C TYR A 97 15.87 -0.73 15.28
N MET A 98 15.34 0.48 15.12
CA MET A 98 13.92 0.70 14.92
C MET A 98 13.42 0.05 13.64
N TYR A 99 14.09 0.28 12.52
CA TYR A 99 13.71 -0.33 11.24
C TYR A 99 13.87 -1.86 11.25
N LEU A 100 14.98 -2.36 11.79
CA LEU A 100 15.27 -3.79 11.84
C LEU A 100 14.25 -4.53 12.72
N SER A 101 14.04 -4.06 13.96
CA SER A 101 13.12 -4.69 14.90
C SER A 101 11.67 -4.63 14.42
N SER A 102 11.17 -3.45 14.05
CA SER A 102 9.76 -3.26 13.69
C SER A 102 9.32 -4.13 12.51
N SER A 103 10.17 -4.28 11.49
CA SER A 103 9.86 -5.10 10.32
C SER A 103 9.82 -6.59 10.62
N ILE A 104 10.49 -7.07 11.66
CA ILE A 104 10.36 -8.46 12.14
C ILE A 104 8.93 -8.70 12.61
N PHE A 105 8.31 -7.77 13.36
CA PHE A 105 6.93 -7.93 13.84
C PHE A 105 5.92 -8.11 12.72
N THR A 106 6.06 -7.36 11.64
CA THR A 106 5.13 -7.42 10.51
C THR A 106 5.48 -8.59 9.58
N THR A 107 6.77 -8.89 9.40
CA THR A 107 7.29 -9.93 8.49
C THR A 107 6.69 -9.77 7.08
N SER A 108 6.99 -8.65 6.43
CA SER A 108 6.51 -8.30 5.08
C SER A 108 7.57 -7.54 4.30
N ILE A 109 7.96 -8.04 3.13
CA ILE A 109 8.86 -7.37 2.18
C ILE A 109 8.20 -6.09 1.68
N TYR A 110 6.90 -6.14 1.37
CA TYR A 110 6.15 -4.97 0.93
C TYR A 110 6.14 -3.88 2.02
N GLY A 111 5.99 -4.27 3.28
CA GLY A 111 6.05 -3.38 4.43
C GLY A 111 7.43 -2.73 4.68
N THR A 112 8.50 -3.20 4.05
CA THR A 112 9.82 -2.54 4.16
C THR A 112 9.96 -1.32 3.26
N ASN A 113 9.00 -1.09 2.36
CA ASN A 113 9.06 -0.05 1.35
C ASN A 113 9.01 1.37 1.94
N SER A 114 8.16 1.62 2.93
CA SER A 114 8.02 2.94 3.55
C SER A 114 7.30 2.85 4.89
N TYR A 115 7.20 3.94 5.64
CA TYR A 115 6.43 3.95 6.89
C TYR A 115 4.95 3.68 6.64
N LYS A 116 4.41 4.19 5.53
CA LYS A 116 2.99 4.02 5.16
C LYS A 116 2.68 2.57 4.82
N GLU A 117 3.54 1.94 4.02
CA GLU A 117 3.41 0.52 3.68
C GLU A 117 3.57 -0.36 4.91
N PHE A 118 4.54 -0.03 5.78
CA PHE A 118 4.72 -0.71 7.05
C PHE A 118 3.45 -0.67 7.92
N PHE A 119 2.83 0.52 8.05
CA PHE A 119 1.61 0.68 8.84
C PHE A 119 0.44 -0.13 8.25
N ALA A 120 0.25 -0.06 6.94
CA ALA A 120 -0.80 -0.80 6.24
C ALA A 120 -0.67 -2.31 6.43
N GLU A 121 0.54 -2.82 6.32
CA GLU A 121 0.85 -4.24 6.56
C GLU A 121 0.65 -4.65 8.02
N ALA A 122 1.07 -3.81 8.97
CA ALA A 122 0.88 -4.09 10.39
C ALA A 122 -0.60 -4.09 10.78
N TYR A 123 -1.38 -3.14 10.24
CA TYR A 123 -2.82 -3.07 10.41
C TYR A 123 -3.52 -4.29 9.81
N SER A 124 -3.13 -4.70 8.58
CA SER A 124 -3.65 -5.91 7.95
C SER A 124 -3.40 -7.15 8.81
N LYS A 125 -2.15 -7.34 9.27
CA LYS A 125 -1.79 -8.45 10.17
C LYS A 125 -2.60 -8.44 11.44
N TRP A 126 -2.71 -7.29 12.11
CA TRP A 126 -3.44 -7.16 13.38
C TRP A 126 -4.88 -7.64 13.27
N GLN A 127 -5.62 -7.22 12.24
CA GLN A 127 -7.03 -7.54 12.10
C GLN A 127 -7.33 -8.96 11.62
N THR A 128 -6.44 -9.52 10.80
CA THR A 128 -6.73 -10.73 10.02
C THR A 128 -6.01 -11.98 10.49
N THR A 129 -5.05 -11.88 11.40
CA THR A 129 -4.36 -13.06 11.95
C THR A 129 -5.34 -13.94 12.74
N ASN A 130 -5.48 -15.20 12.32
CA ASN A 130 -6.30 -16.20 13.01
C ASN A 130 -5.77 -16.51 14.41
N ASP A 131 -6.67 -16.84 15.34
CA ASP A 131 -6.31 -17.09 16.75
C ASP A 131 -5.25 -18.18 16.92
N SER A 132 -5.28 -19.22 16.08
CA SER A 132 -4.27 -20.28 16.05
C SER A 132 -2.87 -19.79 15.64
N MET A 133 -2.77 -18.66 14.92
CA MET A 133 -1.52 -18.06 14.46
C MET A 133 -1.01 -16.92 15.36
N LYS A 134 -1.89 -16.33 16.19
CA LYS A 134 -1.53 -15.19 17.04
C LYS A 134 -0.33 -15.53 17.93
N ASN A 135 0.70 -14.72 17.81
CA ASN A 135 2.01 -14.89 18.45
C ASN A 135 2.46 -13.59 19.13
N LYS A 136 3.67 -13.60 19.71
CA LYS A 136 4.23 -12.45 20.42
C LYS A 136 4.25 -11.17 19.57
N SER A 137 4.58 -11.28 18.28
CA SER A 137 4.55 -10.13 17.37
C SER A 137 3.14 -9.55 17.21
N TRP A 138 2.13 -10.41 17.02
CA TRP A 138 0.73 -9.97 16.95
C TRP A 138 0.26 -9.35 18.26
N GLU A 139 0.66 -9.92 19.41
CA GLU A 139 0.27 -9.42 20.73
C GLU A 139 0.74 -7.97 20.97
N ILE A 140 1.97 -7.66 20.59
CA ILE A 140 2.53 -6.31 20.74
C ILE A 140 1.85 -5.34 19.75
N LEU A 141 1.59 -5.77 18.50
CA LEU A 141 0.78 -4.98 17.55
C LEU A 141 -0.63 -4.71 18.10
N ASN A 142 -1.27 -5.73 18.67
CA ASN A 142 -2.59 -5.61 19.28
C ASN A 142 -2.59 -4.57 20.41
N TYR A 143 -1.53 -4.52 21.22
CA TYR A 143 -1.41 -3.50 22.25
C TYR A 143 -1.36 -2.08 21.66
N TYR A 144 -0.57 -1.85 20.61
CA TYR A 144 -0.50 -0.55 19.96
C TYR A 144 -1.87 -0.07 19.47
N PHE A 145 -2.57 -0.91 18.69
CA PHE A 145 -3.85 -0.53 18.12
C PHE A 145 -4.93 -0.29 19.19
N LEU A 146 -4.93 -1.09 20.26
CA LEU A 146 -5.93 -0.98 21.33
C LEU A 146 -5.66 0.14 22.34
N ASN A 147 -4.40 0.51 22.58
CA ASN A 147 -4.05 1.39 23.70
C ASN A 147 -3.28 2.65 23.28
N ILE A 148 -2.56 2.64 22.16
CA ILE A 148 -1.70 3.77 21.73
C ILE A 148 -2.34 4.58 20.62
N TYR A 149 -2.83 3.92 19.57
CA TYR A 149 -3.32 4.60 18.37
C TYR A 149 -4.35 5.69 18.69
N ASN A 150 -5.33 5.39 19.53
CA ASN A 150 -6.36 6.36 19.92
C ASN A 150 -5.81 7.51 20.78
N LYS A 151 -4.88 7.21 21.71
CA LYS A 151 -4.18 8.24 22.49
C LYS A 151 -3.45 9.20 21.56
N LEU A 152 -2.76 8.69 20.54
CA LEU A 152 -2.11 9.52 19.53
C LEU A 152 -3.13 10.39 18.79
N LYS A 153 -4.26 9.80 18.36
CA LYS A 153 -5.32 10.53 17.65
C LYS A 153 -5.95 11.67 18.45
N ILE A 154 -6.10 11.49 19.77
CA ILE A 154 -6.65 12.51 20.66
C ILE A 154 -5.65 13.66 20.87
N ASN A 155 -4.37 13.33 21.06
CA ASN A 155 -3.35 14.30 21.46
C ASN A 155 -2.65 15.00 20.29
N TYR A 156 -2.62 14.38 19.11
CA TYR A 156 -1.92 14.90 17.93
C TYR A 156 -2.81 14.91 16.70
N THR A 157 -2.66 15.96 15.89
CA THR A 157 -3.50 16.22 14.72
C THR A 157 -2.70 16.87 13.60
N GLY A 158 -3.15 16.67 12.36
CA GLY A 158 -2.46 17.20 11.19
C GLY A 158 -1.10 16.55 10.96
N SER A 159 -0.32 17.21 10.13
CA SER A 159 1.09 16.92 9.92
C SER A 159 1.90 17.12 11.20
N MET A 160 2.95 16.31 11.31
CA MET A 160 3.83 16.30 12.46
C MET A 160 5.03 17.23 12.22
N TYR A 161 5.27 18.14 13.16
CA TYR A 161 6.54 18.87 13.28
C TYR A 161 7.52 18.10 14.19
N GLU A 162 8.79 18.52 14.22
CA GLU A 162 9.82 17.90 15.06
C GLU A 162 9.48 17.91 16.56
N SER A 163 8.84 18.98 17.06
CA SER A 163 8.35 19.05 18.44
C SER A 163 7.23 18.04 18.72
N ASP A 164 6.34 17.83 17.75
CA ASP A 164 5.27 16.84 17.85
C ASP A 164 5.86 15.43 17.95
N TRP A 165 6.90 15.13 17.17
CA TRP A 165 7.59 13.85 17.22
C TRP A 165 8.22 13.55 18.58
N ASN A 166 8.88 14.55 19.19
CA ASN A 166 9.43 14.37 20.54
C ASN A 166 8.33 14.06 21.57
N ASN A 167 7.18 14.72 21.48
CA ASN A 167 6.05 14.46 22.36
C ASN A 167 5.44 13.07 22.13
N ILE A 168 5.35 12.62 20.86
CA ILE A 168 4.89 11.26 20.52
C ILE A 168 5.80 10.20 21.12
N LYS A 169 7.13 10.38 21.04
CA LYS A 169 8.10 9.48 21.68
C LYS A 169 7.88 9.45 23.19
N THR A 170 7.76 10.61 23.84
CA THR A 170 7.48 10.70 25.28
C THR A 170 6.22 9.93 25.67
N LEU A 171 5.11 10.10 24.93
CA LEU A 171 3.88 9.36 25.19
C LEU A 171 4.09 7.84 25.12
N ILE A 172 4.84 7.37 24.13
CA ILE A 172 5.16 5.94 23.96
C ILE A 172 6.11 5.45 25.06
N ASP A 173 7.12 6.23 25.42
CA ASP A 173 8.11 5.88 26.45
C ASP A 173 7.47 5.81 27.84
N GLU A 174 6.57 6.75 28.17
CA GLU A 174 5.79 6.73 29.42
C GLU A 174 4.87 5.50 29.47
N ASP A 175 4.12 5.22 28.41
CA ASP A 175 3.27 4.02 28.36
C ASP A 175 4.06 2.72 28.51
N PHE A 176 5.26 2.66 27.91
CA PHE A 176 6.17 1.53 28.04
C PHE A 176 6.60 1.30 29.49
N VAL A 177 7.06 2.35 30.18
CA VAL A 177 7.51 2.28 31.58
C VAL A 177 6.36 1.94 32.53
N ASP A 178 5.20 2.56 32.31
CA ASP A 178 4.09 2.49 33.26
C ASP A 178 3.23 1.24 33.11
N ASN A 179 3.07 0.72 31.89
CA ASN A 179 2.12 -0.34 31.59
C ASN A 179 2.76 -1.53 30.86
N SER A 180 3.32 -1.29 29.67
CA SER A 180 3.62 -2.39 28.74
C SER A 180 4.79 -3.27 29.19
N ASN A 181 5.85 -2.68 29.73
CA ASN A 181 6.99 -3.42 30.26
C ASN A 181 6.59 -4.28 31.48
N LYS A 182 5.70 -3.77 32.34
CA LYS A 182 5.19 -4.51 33.51
C LYS A 182 4.36 -5.74 33.09
N ASN A 183 3.73 -5.69 31.93
CA ASN A 183 2.96 -6.79 31.35
C ASN A 183 3.82 -7.75 30.51
N ASN A 184 5.15 -7.63 30.54
CA ASN A 184 6.09 -8.45 29.78
C ASN A 184 5.80 -8.46 28.27
N LEU A 185 5.40 -7.30 27.72
CA LEU A 185 5.21 -7.11 26.28
C LEU A 185 6.55 -6.82 25.58
N ILE A 186 7.49 -7.75 25.69
CA ILE A 186 8.82 -7.64 25.05
C ILE A 186 8.99 -8.76 24.05
N TYR A 187 9.42 -8.40 22.83
CA TYR A 187 9.91 -9.34 21.84
C TYR A 187 11.39 -9.61 22.08
N ASN A 188 11.73 -10.86 22.38
CA ASN A 188 13.07 -11.27 22.75
C ASN A 188 13.90 -11.68 21.52
N THR A 189 14.71 -10.74 21.07
CA THR A 189 15.68 -10.89 19.97
C THR A 189 16.94 -11.68 20.36
N ASN A 190 17.07 -12.10 21.62
CA ASN A 190 18.20 -12.87 22.15
C ASN A 190 17.84 -14.33 22.45
N LEU A 191 16.67 -14.80 22.01
CA LEU A 191 16.32 -16.21 22.14
C LEU A 191 17.24 -17.06 21.27
N GLU A 192 18.04 -17.92 21.92
CA GLU A 192 18.89 -18.89 21.23
C GLU A 192 18.08 -19.95 20.49
N ASN A 193 16.94 -20.34 21.05
CA ASN A 193 16.04 -21.34 20.47
C ASN A 193 14.61 -20.80 20.43
N LYS A 194 13.88 -21.16 19.38
CA LYS A 194 12.42 -20.95 19.31
C LYS A 194 11.69 -21.76 20.38
N THR A 195 10.53 -21.28 20.79
CA THR A 195 9.62 -22.04 21.66
C THR A 195 8.93 -23.15 20.87
N ASN A 196 8.25 -24.06 21.57
CA ASN A 196 7.46 -25.14 20.98
C ASN A 196 5.95 -24.81 20.91
N ASP A 197 5.57 -23.54 21.13
CA ASP A 197 4.14 -23.18 21.19
C ASP A 197 3.48 -23.16 19.81
N LEU A 198 4.27 -22.85 18.77
CA LEU A 198 3.86 -22.81 17.37
C LEU A 198 4.93 -23.44 16.48
N THR A 199 4.50 -23.92 15.32
CA THR A 199 5.37 -24.39 14.23
C THR A 199 5.22 -23.49 13.00
N TYR A 200 6.13 -23.63 12.02
CA TYR A 200 6.00 -22.89 10.76
C TYR A 200 4.69 -23.21 10.03
N LYS A 201 4.14 -24.43 10.22
CA LYS A 201 2.85 -24.84 9.67
C LYS A 201 1.69 -24.16 10.37
N ASP A 202 1.76 -24.00 11.70
CA ASP A 202 0.75 -23.24 12.45
C ASP A 202 0.73 -21.79 11.98
N LEU A 203 1.88 -21.26 11.54
CA LEU A 203 2.04 -19.94 10.95
C LEU A 203 1.76 -19.89 9.43
N LEU A 204 1.32 -21.00 8.82
CA LEU A 204 1.00 -21.14 7.38
C LEU A 204 2.16 -20.90 6.40
N TYR A 205 3.41 -21.03 6.86
CA TYR A 205 4.58 -21.07 5.97
C TYR A 205 4.85 -22.49 5.45
N ASP A 206 5.55 -22.61 4.32
CA ASP A 206 5.88 -23.91 3.74
C ASP A 206 7.02 -24.64 4.47
N ASN A 207 7.91 -23.90 5.14
CA ASN A 207 9.06 -24.39 5.89
C ASN A 207 9.59 -23.31 6.85
N GLU A 208 10.69 -23.60 7.55
CA GLU A 208 11.35 -22.70 8.51
C GLU A 208 12.03 -21.47 7.87
N ASN A 209 12.21 -21.44 6.54
CA ASN A 209 12.92 -20.38 5.80
C ASN A 209 11.97 -19.23 5.45
N PHE A 210 11.43 -18.57 6.46
CA PHE A 210 10.65 -17.33 6.35
C PHE A 210 11.19 -16.26 7.30
N GLY A 211 10.81 -15.00 7.10
CA GLY A 211 11.25 -13.91 7.97
C GLY A 211 12.78 -13.84 8.03
N MET A 212 13.34 -13.71 9.23
CA MET A 212 14.79 -13.61 9.41
C MET A 212 15.58 -14.90 9.12
N ASN A 213 14.89 -16.00 8.75
CA ASN A 213 15.52 -17.23 8.26
C ASN A 213 15.60 -17.30 6.72
N ASP A 214 15.04 -16.32 5.99
CA ASP A 214 15.00 -16.33 4.52
C ASP A 214 16.21 -15.63 3.89
N PHE A 215 17.28 -16.38 3.62
CA PHE A 215 18.54 -15.91 3.00
C PHE A 215 18.70 -16.32 1.53
N LYS A 216 17.59 -16.42 0.77
CA LYS A 216 17.63 -16.85 -0.63
C LYS A 216 18.52 -15.94 -1.50
N ILE A 217 19.52 -16.56 -2.13
CA ILE A 217 20.32 -15.95 -3.20
C ILE A 217 19.70 -16.39 -4.54
N ASN A 218 18.78 -15.59 -5.08
CA ASN A 218 18.10 -15.88 -6.33
C ASN A 218 17.72 -14.57 -7.04
N THR A 219 18.04 -14.45 -8.33
CA THR A 219 17.72 -13.25 -9.14
C THR A 219 16.22 -13.08 -9.43
N LYS A 220 15.39 -14.08 -9.11
CA LYS A 220 13.94 -14.09 -9.37
C LYS A 220 13.08 -13.97 -8.12
N GLN A 221 13.68 -13.92 -6.93
CA GLN A 221 12.96 -13.86 -5.67
C GLN A 221 13.61 -12.85 -4.72
N TYR A 222 12.80 -12.30 -3.82
CA TYR A 222 13.27 -11.40 -2.78
C TYR A 222 13.53 -12.22 -1.51
N SER A 223 14.73 -12.08 -0.94
CA SER A 223 15.04 -12.61 0.40
C SER A 223 14.63 -11.60 1.44
N PHE A 224 13.78 -11.99 2.39
CA PHE A 224 13.33 -11.06 3.43
C PHE A 224 14.50 -10.55 4.28
N ALA A 225 15.35 -11.45 4.81
CA ALA A 225 16.40 -11.06 5.75
C ALA A 225 17.42 -10.07 5.13
N TYR A 226 17.85 -10.30 3.88
CA TYR A 226 18.77 -9.38 3.20
C TYR A 226 18.09 -8.05 2.83
N ASN A 227 16.83 -8.08 2.38
CA ASN A 227 16.09 -6.85 2.08
C ASN A 227 15.89 -6.01 3.33
N LEU A 228 15.56 -6.64 4.46
CA LEU A 228 15.38 -5.94 5.73
C LEU A 228 16.69 -5.30 6.21
N LEU A 229 17.79 -6.04 6.27
CA LEU A 229 19.09 -5.46 6.65
C LEU A 229 19.49 -4.28 5.76
N TYR A 230 19.27 -4.41 4.45
CA TYR A 230 19.58 -3.34 3.53
C TYR A 230 18.66 -2.13 3.69
N ALA A 231 17.35 -2.35 3.85
CA ALA A 231 16.39 -1.29 4.12
C ALA A 231 16.72 -0.54 5.42
N SER A 232 17.13 -1.24 6.48
CA SER A 232 17.52 -0.63 7.75
C SER A 232 18.75 0.27 7.63
N ILE A 233 19.80 -0.16 6.92
CA ILE A 233 20.97 0.71 6.67
C ILE A 233 20.56 1.90 5.81
N ARG A 234 19.82 1.66 4.72
CA ARG A 234 19.44 2.71 3.78
C ARG A 234 18.57 3.77 4.42
N SER A 235 17.66 3.39 5.31
CA SER A 235 16.88 4.35 6.07
C SER A 235 17.73 5.14 7.06
N TRP A 236 18.64 4.46 7.77
CA TRP A 236 19.55 5.12 8.70
C TRP A 236 20.43 6.17 7.99
N SER A 237 21.08 5.78 6.89
CA SER A 237 21.88 6.70 6.07
C SER A 237 21.04 7.82 5.45
N PHE A 238 19.81 7.54 5.01
CA PHE A 238 18.91 8.55 4.48
C PHE A 238 18.61 9.65 5.51
N ASN A 239 18.29 9.26 6.75
CA ASN A 239 18.00 10.20 7.83
C ASN A 239 19.21 11.07 8.21
N ILE A 240 20.43 10.53 8.10
CA ILE A 240 21.67 11.31 8.33
C ILE A 240 21.89 12.30 7.18
N ALA A 241 21.79 11.84 5.94
CA ALA A 241 22.05 12.67 4.76
C ALA A 241 21.12 13.89 4.69
N ILE A 242 19.85 13.72 5.07
CA ILE A 242 18.87 14.82 5.04
C ILE A 242 19.00 15.79 6.21
N LYS A 243 19.66 15.41 7.31
CA LYS A 243 19.83 16.25 8.50
C LYS A 243 20.52 17.59 8.21
N ASN A 244 21.44 17.58 7.25
CA ASN A 244 22.24 18.75 6.87
C ASN A 244 21.64 19.55 5.70
N ILE A 245 20.49 19.12 5.16
CA ILE A 245 19.77 19.87 4.13
C ILE A 245 18.79 20.81 4.84
N PRO A 246 19.01 22.14 4.78
CA PRO A 246 18.05 23.10 5.33
C PRO A 246 16.67 22.84 4.72
N ASN A 247 15.63 22.82 5.56
CA ASN A 247 14.23 22.59 5.16
C ASN A 247 13.88 21.16 4.71
N PHE A 248 14.70 20.15 5.05
CA PHE A 248 14.40 18.74 4.78
C PHE A 248 14.10 17.99 6.09
N SER A 249 12.82 17.83 6.44
CA SER A 249 12.41 16.88 7.49
C SER A 249 12.11 15.52 6.89
N GLN A 250 12.16 14.49 7.74
CA GLN A 250 11.88 13.08 7.49
C GLN A 250 10.80 12.89 6.41
N ILE A 251 11.27 12.78 5.17
CA ILE A 251 10.42 12.33 4.07
C ILE A 251 10.20 10.85 4.32
N ASP A 252 8.99 10.38 4.01
CA ASP A 252 8.67 8.96 3.93
C ASP A 252 9.79 8.25 3.16
N TYR A 253 10.63 7.53 3.90
CA TYR A 253 11.76 6.82 3.34
C TYR A 253 11.20 5.79 2.36
N THR A 254 11.73 5.75 1.14
CA THR A 254 11.29 4.79 0.13
C THR A 254 12.39 3.80 -0.17
N TYR A 255 12.04 2.52 -0.01
CA TYR A 255 12.84 1.37 -0.37
C TYR A 255 12.17 0.62 -1.50
N ARG A 256 12.97 0.06 -2.40
CA ARG A 256 12.50 -0.86 -3.43
C ARG A 256 13.15 -2.21 -3.19
N PRO A 257 12.37 -3.27 -2.91
CA PRO A 257 12.91 -4.60 -2.72
C PRO A 257 13.70 -5.05 -3.94
N GLN A 258 14.79 -5.76 -3.67
CA GLN A 258 15.68 -6.25 -4.71
C GLN A 258 16.03 -7.72 -4.49
N SER A 259 16.30 -8.41 -5.59
CA SER A 259 16.86 -9.74 -5.57
C SER A 259 18.34 -9.67 -5.20
N PHE A 260 18.81 -10.61 -4.38
CA PHE A 260 20.21 -10.66 -3.97
C PHE A 260 20.98 -11.75 -4.74
N SER A 261 22.11 -11.36 -5.33
CA SER A 261 23.14 -12.28 -5.83
C SER A 261 24.25 -12.43 -4.80
N THR A 262 25.13 -13.43 -4.94
CA THR A 262 26.30 -13.58 -4.07
C THR A 262 27.15 -12.31 -3.99
N LYS A 263 27.28 -11.58 -5.12
CA LYS A 263 27.99 -10.30 -5.15
C LYS A 263 27.26 -9.24 -4.32
N SER A 264 25.95 -9.14 -4.48
CA SER A 264 25.11 -8.19 -3.74
C SER A 264 25.14 -8.46 -2.23
N VAL A 265 25.14 -9.72 -1.81
CA VAL A 265 25.27 -10.12 -0.39
C VAL A 265 26.64 -9.72 0.17
N LYS A 266 27.73 -9.94 -0.58
CA LYS A 266 29.07 -9.45 -0.18
C LYS A 266 29.12 -7.94 -0.05
N THR A 267 28.49 -7.21 -0.98
CA THR A 267 28.36 -5.76 -0.88
C THR A 267 27.57 -5.37 0.38
N LEU A 268 26.47 -6.05 0.68
CA LEU A 268 25.69 -5.83 1.90
C LEU A 268 26.53 -6.06 3.16
N ALA A 269 27.23 -7.20 3.27
CA ALA A 269 28.13 -7.50 4.38
C ALA A 269 29.20 -6.39 4.56
N SER A 270 29.71 -5.87 3.44
CA SER A 270 30.71 -4.80 3.49
C SER A 270 30.19 -3.49 4.08
N PHE A 271 28.88 -3.17 3.98
CA PHE A 271 28.32 -2.00 4.65
C PHE A 271 28.48 -2.09 6.17
N PHE A 272 28.42 -3.30 6.71
CA PHE A 272 28.61 -3.59 8.13
C PHE A 272 30.07 -3.85 8.52
N ASN A 273 31.04 -3.49 7.68
CA ASN A 273 32.46 -3.81 7.90
C ASN A 273 32.73 -5.31 8.13
N LYS A 274 31.96 -6.18 7.46
CA LYS A 274 32.11 -7.65 7.52
C LYS A 274 32.44 -8.22 6.14
N ASN A 275 33.12 -9.37 6.12
CA ASN A 275 33.35 -10.16 4.89
C ASN A 275 32.11 -10.99 4.50
N THR A 276 31.39 -11.49 5.50
CA THR A 276 30.17 -12.31 5.37
C THR A 276 29.20 -11.97 6.49
N LEU A 277 27.90 -12.20 6.25
CA LEU A 277 26.86 -12.13 7.29
C LEU A 277 26.74 -13.50 7.95
N GLU A 278 26.53 -13.52 9.27
CA GLU A 278 26.32 -14.73 10.06
C GLU A 278 24.83 -15.03 10.09
N GLU A 279 24.36 -15.77 9.10
CA GLU A 279 22.94 -16.08 8.90
C GLU A 279 22.33 -16.80 10.10
N SER A 280 23.10 -17.62 10.82
CA SER A 280 22.66 -18.29 12.04
C SER A 280 22.32 -17.32 13.17
N GLU A 281 23.10 -16.24 13.35
CA GLU A 281 22.82 -15.22 14.37
C GLU A 281 21.63 -14.35 13.98
N LEU A 282 21.51 -14.00 12.70
CA LEU A 282 20.34 -13.28 12.18
C LEU A 282 19.05 -14.10 12.31
N SER A 283 19.12 -15.41 12.07
CA SER A 283 17.99 -16.34 12.18
C SER A 283 17.38 -16.35 13.58
N LYS A 284 18.19 -16.16 14.63
CA LYS A 284 17.71 -16.12 16.03
C LYS A 284 16.71 -15.01 16.27
N LEU A 285 16.76 -13.93 15.50
CA LEU A 285 15.78 -12.84 15.57
C LEU A 285 14.36 -13.29 15.22
N ASN A 286 14.19 -14.44 14.56
CA ASN A 286 12.89 -15.02 14.21
C ASN A 286 12.30 -15.88 15.36
N ASN A 287 13.09 -16.23 16.38
CA ASN A 287 12.72 -17.28 17.33
C ASN A 287 11.48 -16.93 18.18
N ASP A 288 11.27 -15.67 18.52
CA ASP A 288 10.14 -15.26 19.36
C ASP A 288 8.81 -15.10 18.58
N ILE A 289 8.84 -15.21 17.23
CA ILE A 289 7.60 -15.33 16.42
C ILE A 289 6.87 -16.65 16.73
N TYR A 290 7.56 -17.65 17.26
CA TYR A 290 6.97 -18.93 17.66
C TYR A 290 6.30 -18.89 19.03
N THR A 291 6.59 -17.88 19.86
CA THR A 291 5.95 -17.70 21.16
C THR A 291 4.49 -17.31 20.98
N LYS A 292 3.57 -18.08 21.58
CA LYS A 292 2.14 -17.81 21.47
C LYS A 292 1.77 -16.48 22.14
N ALA A 293 0.83 -15.75 21.54
CA ALA A 293 0.22 -14.59 22.19
C ALA A 293 -0.51 -15.04 23.47
N SER A 294 -0.57 -14.19 24.50
CA SER A 294 -1.31 -14.52 25.70
C SER A 294 -2.81 -14.70 25.43
N ASN A 295 -3.45 -15.60 26.20
CA ASN A 295 -4.89 -15.80 26.14
C ASN A 295 -5.68 -14.53 26.50
N GLU A 296 -5.14 -13.69 27.38
CA GLU A 296 -5.74 -12.41 27.75
C GLU A 296 -5.83 -11.48 26.54
N SER A 297 -4.73 -11.29 25.81
CA SER A 297 -4.68 -10.47 24.60
C SER A 297 -5.63 -10.98 23.50
N ILE A 298 -5.68 -12.29 23.28
CA ILE A 298 -6.58 -12.92 22.30
C ILE A 298 -8.04 -12.71 22.72
N THR A 299 -8.36 -12.97 23.99
CA THR A 299 -9.73 -12.82 24.52
C THR A 299 -10.19 -11.37 24.46
N LYS A 300 -9.34 -10.41 24.84
CA LYS A 300 -9.65 -8.97 24.77
C LYS A 300 -9.96 -8.56 23.34
N PHE A 301 -9.15 -8.97 22.37
CA PHE A 301 -9.41 -8.69 20.95
C PHE A 301 -10.73 -9.31 20.47
N ASN A 302 -11.00 -10.57 20.82
CA ASN A 302 -12.23 -11.25 20.43
C ASN A 302 -13.48 -10.62 21.07
N ASN A 303 -13.38 -10.13 22.31
CA ASN A 303 -14.46 -9.39 22.95
C ASN A 303 -14.75 -8.06 22.24
N ILE A 304 -13.71 -7.34 21.79
CA ILE A 304 -13.91 -6.12 20.99
C ILE A 304 -14.59 -6.43 19.66
N LYS A 305 -14.18 -7.53 19.03
CA LYS A 305 -14.67 -7.95 17.72
C LYS A 305 -16.11 -8.49 17.75
N ASN A 306 -16.48 -9.22 18.80
CA ASN A 306 -17.71 -10.02 18.85
C ASN A 306 -18.76 -9.53 19.86
N ASP A 307 -18.38 -8.76 20.88
CA ASP A 307 -19.36 -8.25 21.85
C ASP A 307 -20.22 -7.13 21.23
N SER A 308 -21.53 -7.33 21.28
CA SER A 308 -22.54 -6.39 20.82
C SER A 308 -22.45 -4.99 21.43
N ASN A 309 -21.81 -4.84 22.59
CA ASN A 309 -21.58 -3.56 23.26
C ASN A 309 -20.35 -2.80 22.73
N ASN A 310 -19.41 -3.52 22.09
CA ASN A 310 -18.16 -2.94 21.59
C ASN A 310 -18.22 -2.59 20.09
N VAL A 311 -19.10 -3.26 19.34
CA VAL A 311 -19.26 -3.04 17.90
C VAL A 311 -20.26 -1.93 17.60
N TYR A 312 -19.99 -1.15 16.55
CA TYR A 312 -20.91 -0.10 16.08
C TYR A 312 -22.04 -0.70 15.23
N PHE A 313 -21.70 -1.59 14.30
CA PHE A 313 -22.66 -2.32 13.47
C PHE A 313 -22.78 -3.76 13.95
N LYS A 314 -23.99 -4.22 14.26
CA LYS A 314 -24.22 -5.59 14.74
C LYS A 314 -24.32 -6.60 13.60
N SER A 315 -24.58 -6.13 12.39
CA SER A 315 -24.68 -6.98 11.20
C SER A 315 -24.19 -6.28 9.94
N PHE A 316 -23.83 -7.07 8.94
CA PHE A 316 -23.49 -6.57 7.60
C PHE A 316 -24.64 -5.77 6.97
N ASN A 317 -25.89 -6.14 7.26
CA ASN A 317 -27.07 -5.43 6.76
C ASN A 317 -27.17 -4.00 7.33
N GLU A 318 -26.92 -3.84 8.63
CA GLU A 318 -26.90 -2.51 9.28
C GLU A 318 -25.80 -1.64 8.70
N LEU A 319 -24.57 -2.18 8.58
CA LEU A 319 -23.43 -1.52 7.95
C LEU A 319 -23.77 -1.04 6.53
N ASN A 320 -24.30 -1.94 5.70
CA ASN A 320 -24.67 -1.60 4.34
C ASN A 320 -25.75 -0.51 4.29
N ASN A 321 -26.82 -0.64 5.07
CA ASN A 321 -27.92 0.30 5.05
C ASN A 321 -27.47 1.70 5.49
N PHE A 322 -26.63 1.77 6.53
CA PHE A 322 -25.99 3.01 6.96
C PHE A 322 -25.24 3.67 5.80
N PHE A 323 -24.33 2.95 5.14
CA PHE A 323 -23.53 3.54 4.08
C PHE A 323 -24.33 3.89 2.83
N VAL A 324 -25.32 3.07 2.45
CA VAL A 324 -26.25 3.38 1.35
C VAL A 324 -26.97 4.69 1.61
N GLU A 325 -27.49 4.88 2.83
CA GLU A 325 -28.15 6.12 3.18
C GLU A 325 -27.16 7.29 3.25
N GLN A 326 -26.06 7.13 3.99
CA GLN A 326 -25.11 8.20 4.27
C GLN A 326 -24.39 8.70 3.01
N THR A 327 -24.14 7.83 2.04
CA THR A 327 -23.36 8.15 0.83
C THR A 327 -24.21 8.26 -0.45
N LYS A 328 -25.54 8.38 -0.32
CA LYS A 328 -26.45 8.56 -1.46
C LYS A 328 -26.12 9.82 -2.26
N ILE A 329 -26.03 9.68 -3.58
CA ILE A 329 -25.89 10.77 -4.55
C ILE A 329 -27.25 11.04 -5.18
N ASP A 330 -27.88 12.17 -4.83
CA ASP A 330 -29.28 12.44 -5.19
C ASP A 330 -29.47 12.53 -6.70
N LYS A 331 -28.52 13.15 -7.41
CA LYS A 331 -28.58 13.33 -8.86
C LYS A 331 -28.32 12.05 -9.66
N ALA A 332 -27.64 11.07 -9.07
CA ALA A 332 -27.17 9.89 -9.78
C ALA A 332 -27.91 8.60 -9.37
N ASN A 333 -28.83 8.68 -8.40
CA ASN A 333 -29.67 7.58 -7.92
C ASN A 333 -28.89 6.29 -7.54
N TYR A 334 -27.66 6.45 -7.03
CA TYR A 334 -26.84 5.43 -6.41
C TYR A 334 -26.17 5.99 -5.16
N SER A 335 -25.51 5.13 -4.37
CA SER A 335 -24.70 5.52 -3.22
C SER A 335 -23.24 5.19 -3.46
N ASN A 336 -22.32 6.05 -3.01
CA ASN A 336 -20.89 5.77 -3.21
C ASN A 336 -20.43 4.49 -2.50
N ILE A 337 -21.15 4.04 -1.48
CA ILE A 337 -20.89 2.78 -0.80
C ILE A 337 -22.21 2.01 -0.71
N ASN A 338 -22.29 0.92 -1.49
CA ASN A 338 -23.40 -0.04 -1.46
C ASN A 338 -22.84 -1.46 -1.54
N PHE A 339 -22.40 -1.99 -0.40
CA PHE A 339 -21.74 -3.29 -0.34
C PHE A 339 -22.61 -4.43 -0.86
N LYS A 340 -23.92 -4.43 -0.60
CA LYS A 340 -24.81 -5.50 -1.07
C LYS A 340 -24.84 -5.59 -2.59
N GLU A 341 -25.05 -4.47 -3.26
CA GLU A 341 -25.08 -4.43 -4.72
C GLU A 341 -23.71 -4.76 -5.30
N THR A 342 -22.65 -4.17 -4.77
CA THR A 342 -21.28 -4.45 -5.22
C THR A 342 -20.91 -5.93 -5.06
N ILE A 343 -21.20 -6.55 -3.91
CA ILE A 343 -20.93 -7.98 -3.67
C ILE A 343 -21.78 -8.86 -4.58
N TYR A 344 -23.05 -8.50 -4.84
CA TYR A 344 -23.90 -9.24 -5.77
C TYR A 344 -23.29 -9.25 -7.19
N GLN A 345 -22.82 -8.11 -7.67
CA GLN A 345 -22.19 -8.00 -8.99
C GLN A 345 -20.85 -8.77 -9.07
N ILE A 346 -19.99 -8.63 -8.06
CA ILE A 346 -18.72 -9.38 -7.97
C ILE A 346 -18.99 -10.89 -7.95
N LYS A 347 -19.96 -11.33 -7.13
CA LYS A 347 -20.36 -12.74 -7.05
C LYS A 347 -20.73 -13.28 -8.43
N ASN A 348 -21.54 -12.56 -9.20
CA ASN A 348 -21.95 -13.00 -10.52
C ASN A 348 -20.78 -13.00 -11.51
N TYR A 349 -19.91 -12.01 -11.44
CA TYR A 349 -18.75 -11.87 -12.33
C TYR A 349 -17.71 -12.98 -12.11
N TYR A 350 -17.27 -13.18 -10.86
CA TYR A 350 -16.24 -14.16 -10.49
C TYR A 350 -16.82 -15.53 -10.10
N LYS A 351 -18.15 -15.69 -10.15
CA LYS A 351 -18.87 -16.92 -9.80
C LYS A 351 -18.57 -17.40 -8.37
N TRP A 352 -18.55 -16.47 -7.41
CA TRP A 352 -18.34 -16.81 -5.99
C TRP A 352 -19.48 -17.68 -5.46
N ASP A 353 -19.12 -18.70 -4.68
CA ASP A 353 -20.07 -19.48 -3.89
C ASP A 353 -20.62 -18.67 -2.70
N SER A 354 -21.59 -19.23 -1.98
CA SER A 354 -22.18 -18.61 -0.78
C SER A 354 -21.14 -18.35 0.30
N ASP A 355 -20.20 -19.29 0.46
CA ASP A 355 -19.27 -19.29 1.57
C ASP A 355 -18.26 -18.15 1.42
N LYS A 356 -17.67 -17.98 0.23
CA LYS A 356 -16.78 -16.84 -0.08
C LYS A 356 -17.49 -15.50 0.09
N VAL A 357 -18.76 -15.42 -0.33
CA VAL A 357 -19.59 -14.22 -0.14
C VAL A 357 -19.78 -13.90 1.35
N ASP A 358 -20.08 -14.90 2.18
CA ASP A 358 -20.33 -14.67 3.60
C ASP A 358 -19.05 -14.38 4.38
N ILE A 359 -17.92 -15.01 4.03
CA ILE A 359 -16.60 -14.66 4.55
C ILE A 359 -16.26 -13.21 4.18
N PHE A 360 -16.49 -12.79 2.93
CA PHE A 360 -16.20 -11.42 2.50
C PHE A 360 -17.08 -10.37 3.22
N LYS A 361 -18.38 -10.63 3.39
CA LYS A 361 -19.27 -9.77 4.19
C LYS A 361 -18.78 -9.65 5.63
N LYS A 362 -18.39 -10.78 6.24
CA LYS A 362 -17.87 -10.80 7.61
C LYS A 362 -16.57 -10.01 7.70
N GLN A 363 -15.66 -10.17 6.74
CA GLN A 363 -14.40 -9.44 6.69
C GLN A 363 -14.61 -7.92 6.62
N ILE A 364 -15.53 -7.45 5.77
CA ILE A 364 -15.89 -6.03 5.69
C ILE A 364 -16.47 -5.52 7.02
N LEU A 365 -17.38 -6.28 7.64
CA LEU A 365 -18.00 -5.92 8.91
C LEU A 365 -16.96 -5.82 10.05
N ASP A 366 -16.12 -6.85 10.18
CA ASP A 366 -15.07 -6.94 11.18
C ASP A 366 -14.06 -5.77 11.01
N MET A 367 -13.61 -5.53 9.77
CA MET A 367 -12.67 -4.46 9.43
C MET A 367 -13.21 -3.08 9.83
N ILE A 368 -14.46 -2.76 9.46
CA ILE A 368 -15.06 -1.45 9.77
C ILE A 368 -15.27 -1.31 11.28
N ASN A 369 -15.81 -2.32 11.97
CA ASN A 369 -16.06 -2.23 13.41
C ASN A 369 -14.75 -2.07 14.21
N LEU A 370 -13.71 -2.85 13.89
CA LEU A 370 -12.42 -2.74 14.55
C LEU A 370 -11.76 -1.37 14.29
N SER A 371 -11.85 -0.86 13.06
CA SER A 371 -11.41 0.50 12.74
C SER A 371 -12.13 1.56 13.57
N LEU A 372 -13.46 1.46 13.67
CA LEU A 372 -14.27 2.41 14.44
C LEU A 372 -13.91 2.37 15.92
N TYR A 373 -13.62 1.18 16.46
CA TYR A 373 -13.20 1.03 17.84
C TYR A 373 -11.91 1.83 18.13
N ILE A 374 -10.86 1.64 17.32
CA ILE A 374 -9.57 2.30 17.56
C ILE A 374 -9.57 3.79 17.16
N THR A 375 -10.47 4.22 16.27
CA THR A 375 -10.55 5.61 15.78
C THR A 375 -11.57 6.47 16.53
N LYS A 376 -12.35 5.92 17.46
CA LYS A 376 -13.38 6.64 18.21
C LYS A 376 -12.78 7.76 19.06
N THR A 377 -13.14 9.02 18.81
CA THR A 377 -12.63 10.18 19.57
C THR A 377 -13.77 10.91 20.28
N HIS A 378 -13.68 11.12 21.60
CA HIS A 378 -14.71 11.83 22.39
C HIS A 378 -16.15 11.37 22.08
N ASP A 379 -16.37 10.06 22.04
CA ASP A 379 -17.66 9.43 21.70
C ASP A 379 -18.21 9.68 20.29
N LYS A 380 -17.35 10.13 19.37
CA LYS A 380 -17.68 10.35 17.96
C LYS A 380 -16.90 9.41 17.03
N TYR A 381 -17.58 9.00 15.96
CA TYR A 381 -17.08 8.08 14.94
C TYR A 381 -16.76 8.82 13.64
N TYR A 382 -15.85 9.80 13.69
CA TYR A 382 -15.54 10.64 12.52
C TYR A 382 -14.98 9.86 11.33
N LEU A 383 -14.49 8.63 11.53
CA LEU A 383 -14.06 7.77 10.43
C LEU A 383 -15.21 7.52 9.42
N LEU A 384 -16.46 7.42 9.89
CA LEU A 384 -17.63 7.21 9.02
C LEU A 384 -17.86 8.34 8.03
N THR A 385 -17.47 9.58 8.38
CA THR A 385 -17.59 10.77 7.52
C THR A 385 -16.26 11.15 6.85
N TYR A 386 -15.22 10.34 7.06
CA TYR A 386 -13.93 10.45 6.40
C TYR A 386 -13.84 9.54 5.16
N ILE A 387 -14.54 8.40 5.16
CA ILE A 387 -14.57 7.45 4.02
C ILE A 387 -15.65 7.87 3.02
N TYR A 388 -15.22 8.32 1.83
CA TYR A 388 -16.11 8.82 0.78
C TYR A 388 -16.49 7.75 -0.25
N GLY A 389 -15.71 6.67 -0.36
CA GLY A 389 -15.98 5.61 -1.33
C GLY A 389 -15.14 4.37 -1.06
N ILE A 390 -15.75 3.21 -1.28
CA ILE A 390 -15.07 1.91 -1.37
C ILE A 390 -15.50 1.31 -2.70
N ILE A 391 -14.60 1.36 -3.67
CA ILE A 391 -14.85 1.07 -5.08
C ILE A 391 -14.24 -0.29 -5.39
N ILE A 392 -15.01 -1.17 -6.03
CA ILE A 392 -14.49 -2.41 -6.58
C ILE A 392 -14.75 -2.40 -8.08
N SER A 393 -13.70 -2.65 -8.85
CA SER A 393 -13.67 -2.53 -10.31
C SER A 393 -13.35 -3.88 -10.97
N PRO A 394 -13.94 -4.22 -12.12
CA PRO A 394 -13.45 -5.34 -12.93
C PRO A 394 -12.11 -5.02 -13.63
N ASP A 395 -11.66 -3.76 -13.64
CA ASP A 395 -10.46 -3.33 -14.34
C ASP A 395 -9.21 -4.00 -13.77
N TYR A 396 -8.31 -4.44 -14.64
CA TYR A 396 -6.95 -4.86 -14.27
C TYR A 396 -5.96 -4.56 -15.41
N PRO A 397 -4.92 -3.73 -15.17
CA PRO A 397 -4.71 -2.93 -13.95
C PRO A 397 -5.81 -1.88 -13.75
N LEU A 398 -5.89 -1.29 -12.56
CA LEU A 398 -6.79 -0.16 -12.33
C LEU A 398 -6.50 0.98 -13.32
N LYS A 399 -7.55 1.55 -13.91
CA LYS A 399 -7.45 2.60 -14.93
C LYS A 399 -6.66 3.79 -14.42
N GLY A 400 -5.69 4.26 -15.22
CA GLY A 400 -4.80 5.37 -14.89
C GLY A 400 -3.59 5.00 -14.03
N ASN A 401 -3.42 3.71 -13.70
CA ASN A 401 -2.27 3.21 -12.94
C ASN A 401 -1.32 2.37 -13.80
N GLN A 402 -0.15 2.07 -13.24
CA GLN A 402 0.85 1.20 -13.86
C GLN A 402 0.37 -0.27 -13.88
N GLU A 403 0.98 -1.08 -14.74
CA GLU A 403 0.73 -2.52 -14.81
C GLU A 403 0.93 -3.17 -13.43
N GLY A 404 0.02 -4.07 -13.05
CA GLY A 404 0.09 -4.81 -11.79
C GLY A 404 -0.56 -4.15 -10.58
N VAL A 405 -1.01 -2.89 -10.64
CA VAL A 405 -1.70 -2.23 -9.52
C VAL A 405 -3.08 -2.87 -9.30
N MET A 406 -3.23 -3.51 -8.14
CA MET A 406 -4.41 -4.29 -7.74
C MET A 406 -5.37 -3.55 -6.81
N ALA A 407 -4.87 -2.54 -6.10
CA ALA A 407 -5.65 -1.66 -5.26
C ALA A 407 -4.87 -0.37 -4.98
N TYR A 408 -5.58 0.66 -4.49
CA TYR A 408 -4.97 1.83 -3.87
C TYR A 408 -5.97 2.55 -2.95
N ALA A 409 -5.45 3.16 -1.89
CA ALA A 409 -6.14 4.14 -1.06
C ALA A 409 -5.67 5.56 -1.41
N ALA A 410 -6.62 6.46 -1.64
CA ALA A 410 -6.34 7.85 -1.94
C ALA A 410 -6.84 8.75 -0.79
N ASN A 411 -5.89 9.38 -0.10
CA ASN A 411 -6.17 10.37 0.93
C ASN A 411 -6.05 11.79 0.34
N ALA A 412 -7.12 12.57 0.41
CA ALA A 412 -7.13 13.96 -0.04
C ALA A 412 -6.67 14.87 1.11
N PHE A 413 -5.70 15.76 0.85
CA PHE A 413 -5.15 16.66 1.86
C PHE A 413 -5.60 18.11 1.66
N THR A 414 -5.63 18.86 2.76
CA THR A 414 -5.81 20.33 2.78
C THR A 414 -4.86 20.93 3.80
N THR A 415 -4.59 22.24 3.69
CA THR A 415 -3.98 22.97 4.80
C THR A 415 -5.08 23.47 5.73
N TYR A 416 -4.95 23.22 7.03
CA TYR A 416 -5.86 23.67 8.07
C TYR A 416 -5.05 24.04 9.31
N ASN A 417 -5.31 25.23 9.89
CA ASN A 417 -4.51 25.76 11.00
C ASN A 417 -2.99 25.74 10.73
N GLN A 418 -2.59 26.12 9.51
CA GLN A 418 -1.19 26.13 9.04
C GLN A 418 -0.51 24.76 8.92
N LYS A 419 -1.19 23.65 9.25
CA LYS A 419 -0.69 22.29 9.05
C LYS A 419 -1.37 21.61 7.85
N LYS A 420 -0.66 20.75 7.11
CA LYS A 420 -1.32 19.79 6.22
C LYS A 420 -2.16 18.81 7.05
N SER A 421 -3.34 18.49 6.58
CA SER A 421 -4.23 17.54 7.22
C SER A 421 -4.99 16.75 6.17
N SER A 422 -5.14 15.45 6.39
CA SER A 422 -6.04 14.65 5.56
C SER A 422 -7.48 15.12 5.76
N LYS A 423 -8.25 15.17 4.68
CA LYS A 423 -9.63 15.66 4.64
C LYS A 423 -10.61 14.51 4.45
N TYR A 424 -10.38 13.64 3.48
CA TYR A 424 -11.21 12.46 3.23
C TYR A 424 -10.39 11.40 2.52
N SER A 425 -10.92 10.18 2.48
CA SER A 425 -10.29 9.07 1.78
C SER A 425 -11.29 8.27 0.94
N TYR A 426 -10.79 7.62 -0.10
CA TYR A 426 -11.52 6.59 -0.81
C TYR A 426 -10.56 5.47 -1.21
N ILE A 427 -11.10 4.28 -1.38
CA ILE A 427 -10.31 3.10 -1.73
C ILE A 427 -10.83 2.52 -3.03
N VAL A 428 -9.92 2.04 -3.87
CA VAL A 428 -10.24 1.33 -5.12
C VAL A 428 -9.55 -0.02 -5.12
N TYR A 429 -10.32 -1.07 -5.37
CA TYR A 429 -9.84 -2.44 -5.52
C TYR A 429 -10.16 -2.96 -6.92
N THR A 430 -9.28 -3.80 -7.45
CA THR A 430 -9.68 -4.73 -8.51
C THR A 430 -10.50 -5.85 -7.90
N GLY A 431 -11.50 -6.35 -8.61
CA GLY A 431 -12.21 -7.57 -8.21
C GLY A 431 -11.25 -8.77 -8.17
N LEU A 432 -10.23 -8.76 -9.05
CA LEU A 432 -9.19 -9.78 -9.11
C LEU A 432 -8.43 -9.90 -7.78
N SER A 433 -8.08 -8.79 -7.12
CA SER A 433 -7.35 -8.83 -5.83
C SER A 433 -8.14 -9.50 -4.71
N LEU A 434 -9.46 -9.59 -4.85
CA LEU A 434 -10.36 -10.26 -3.91
C LEU A 434 -10.67 -11.70 -4.34
N ASP A 435 -10.27 -12.11 -5.53
CA ASP A 435 -10.56 -13.43 -6.08
C ASP A 435 -9.35 -14.38 -6.12
N GLN A 436 -8.13 -13.87 -5.98
CA GLN A 436 -6.88 -14.60 -6.24
C GLN A 436 -6.74 -15.95 -5.54
N TYR A 437 -7.19 -16.02 -4.29
CA TYR A 437 -7.00 -17.19 -3.43
C TYR A 437 -8.35 -17.76 -2.98
N LYS A 438 -8.40 -19.08 -2.88
CA LYS A 438 -9.56 -19.79 -2.35
C LYS A 438 -9.47 -19.92 -0.83
N THR A 439 -8.29 -20.24 -0.32
CA THR A 439 -8.01 -20.38 1.11
C THR A 439 -6.71 -19.67 1.49
N GLU A 440 -6.51 -19.41 2.77
CA GLU A 440 -5.29 -18.78 3.30
C GLU A 440 -4.02 -19.59 2.98
N ASN A 441 -4.14 -20.92 2.92
CA ASN A 441 -3.04 -21.81 2.54
C ASN A 441 -2.59 -21.65 1.08
N ASP A 442 -3.45 -21.08 0.22
CA ASP A 442 -3.13 -20.86 -1.19
C ASP A 442 -2.38 -19.55 -1.42
N ASN A 443 -2.26 -18.69 -0.40
CA ASN A 443 -1.62 -17.37 -0.49
C ASN A 443 -0.09 -17.50 -0.60
N ASP A 444 0.40 -17.67 -1.82
CA ASP A 444 1.82 -17.86 -2.11
C ASP A 444 2.65 -16.59 -1.87
N GLN A 445 2.03 -15.41 -1.96
CA GLN A 445 2.66 -14.14 -1.64
C GLN A 445 2.96 -14.02 -0.14
N TYR A 446 2.04 -14.42 0.73
CA TYR A 446 2.31 -14.52 2.18
C TYR A 446 3.44 -15.51 2.49
N LYS A 447 3.43 -16.70 1.86
CA LYS A 447 4.46 -17.72 2.05
C LYS A 447 5.87 -17.27 1.64
N LYS A 448 5.95 -16.31 0.69
CA LYS A 448 7.17 -15.64 0.26
C LYS A 448 7.49 -14.39 1.09
N THR A 449 6.74 -14.15 2.16
CA THR A 449 6.89 -12.98 3.03
C THR A 449 6.63 -11.67 2.28
N TRP A 450 5.90 -11.68 1.16
CA TRP A 450 5.52 -10.45 0.46
C TRP A 450 4.47 -9.67 1.24
N TRP A 451 3.43 -10.37 1.71
CA TRP A 451 2.40 -9.86 2.61
C TRP A 451 2.65 -10.30 4.06
N SER A 452 2.18 -9.50 5.01
CA SER A 452 2.21 -9.79 6.45
C SER A 452 1.09 -10.73 6.94
N SER A 453 0.08 -10.96 6.09
CA SER A 453 -1.13 -11.73 6.41
C SER A 453 -1.44 -12.78 5.35
N PRO A 454 -1.83 -14.00 5.76
CA PRO A 454 -2.26 -15.05 4.83
C PRO A 454 -3.71 -14.87 4.35
N ASN A 455 -4.47 -13.93 4.94
CA ASN A 455 -5.88 -13.73 4.65
C ASN A 455 -6.13 -13.53 3.15
N ILE A 456 -7.13 -14.21 2.59
CA ILE A 456 -7.42 -14.15 1.15
C ILE A 456 -7.90 -12.77 0.67
N PHE A 457 -8.28 -11.89 1.60
CA PHE A 457 -8.64 -10.50 1.38
C PHE A 457 -7.62 -9.54 2.00
N ALA A 458 -6.35 -9.95 2.20
CA ALA A 458 -5.33 -9.11 2.83
C ALA A 458 -5.20 -7.72 2.19
N THR A 459 -5.39 -7.59 0.87
CA THR A 459 -5.42 -6.31 0.16
C THR A 459 -6.51 -5.37 0.70
N LEU A 460 -7.69 -5.88 1.09
CA LEU A 460 -8.77 -5.08 1.68
C LEU A 460 -8.31 -4.38 2.96
N ASN A 461 -7.71 -5.14 3.88
CA ASN A 461 -7.26 -4.59 5.15
C ASN A 461 -6.01 -3.73 4.98
N HIS A 462 -5.11 -4.09 4.06
CA HIS A 462 -3.95 -3.29 3.72
C HIS A 462 -4.35 -1.85 3.32
N GLU A 463 -5.25 -1.70 2.34
CA GLU A 463 -5.65 -0.37 1.89
C GLU A 463 -6.46 0.39 2.95
N MET A 464 -7.27 -0.31 3.76
CA MET A 464 -7.89 0.31 4.93
C MET A 464 -6.82 0.81 5.92
N GLY A 465 -5.69 0.12 6.07
CA GLY A 465 -4.55 0.59 6.84
C GLY A 465 -4.06 1.97 6.40
N HIS A 466 -3.96 2.24 5.10
CA HIS A 466 -3.65 3.58 4.57
C HIS A 466 -4.74 4.62 4.85
N VAL A 467 -6.02 4.22 4.87
CA VAL A 467 -7.11 5.11 5.29
C VAL A 467 -6.98 5.47 6.76
N ILE A 468 -6.66 4.49 7.60
CA ILE A 468 -6.47 4.68 9.04
C ILE A 468 -5.25 5.57 9.30
N ASP A 469 -4.14 5.37 8.59
CA ASP A 469 -2.98 6.26 8.68
C ASP A 469 -3.32 7.71 8.30
N GLY A 470 -4.05 7.89 7.20
CA GLY A 470 -4.59 9.20 6.80
C GLY A 470 -5.53 9.79 7.85
N PHE A 471 -6.35 8.96 8.50
CA PHE A 471 -7.27 9.40 9.55
C PHE A 471 -6.55 9.86 10.82
N LEU A 472 -5.41 9.26 11.19
CA LEU A 472 -4.59 9.77 12.30
C LEU A 472 -4.20 11.24 12.05
N ASN A 473 -3.85 11.56 10.80
CA ASN A 473 -3.46 12.88 10.33
C ASN A 473 -4.63 13.90 10.20
N LEU A 474 -5.89 13.48 10.29
CA LEU A 474 -7.05 14.38 10.21
C LEU A 474 -7.11 15.34 11.42
N ASP A 475 -7.24 16.64 11.20
CA ASP A 475 -7.40 17.61 12.29
C ASP A 475 -8.75 17.45 13.00
N ASN A 476 -8.78 17.55 14.33
CA ASN A 476 -10.00 17.30 15.11
C ASN A 476 -11.11 18.33 14.84
N SER A 477 -10.76 19.57 14.50
CA SER A 477 -11.72 20.60 14.09
C SER A 477 -12.19 20.36 12.66
N LEU A 478 -11.29 19.91 11.78
CA LEU A 478 -11.65 19.50 10.42
C LEU A 478 -12.58 18.27 10.42
N ALA A 479 -12.35 17.29 11.30
CA ALA A 479 -13.23 16.14 11.49
C ALA A 479 -14.67 16.54 11.85
N LYS A 480 -14.82 17.46 12.81
CA LYS A 480 -16.12 18.04 13.19
C LYS A 480 -16.78 18.79 12.02
N MET A 481 -15.99 19.48 11.21
CA MET A 481 -16.50 20.19 10.03
C MET A 481 -16.97 19.21 8.96
N ASN A 482 -16.18 18.17 8.70
CA ASN A 482 -16.51 17.12 7.74
C ASN A 482 -17.80 16.40 8.15
N GLU A 483 -17.98 16.06 9.43
CA GLU A 483 -19.23 15.47 9.92
C GLU A 483 -20.46 16.31 9.56
N LYS A 484 -20.40 17.64 9.79
CA LYS A 484 -21.50 18.56 9.49
C LYS A 484 -21.77 18.74 8.00
N LYS A 485 -20.72 18.66 7.17
CA LYS A 485 -20.80 18.93 5.72
C LYS A 485 -20.86 17.66 4.87
N PHE A 486 -20.72 16.48 5.47
CA PHE A 486 -20.53 15.22 4.77
C PHE A 486 -21.54 14.99 3.65
N LYS A 487 -22.83 15.18 3.95
CA LYS A 487 -23.93 15.02 2.98
C LYS A 487 -23.85 15.96 1.78
N ASN A 488 -23.32 17.17 1.94
CA ASN A 488 -23.13 18.11 0.85
C ASN A 488 -21.86 17.80 0.07
N ASP A 489 -20.77 17.50 0.78
CA ASP A 489 -19.47 17.21 0.16
C ASP A 489 -19.54 15.94 -0.70
N ILE A 490 -20.26 14.91 -0.25
CA ILE A 490 -20.42 13.66 -1.01
C ILE A 490 -21.13 13.88 -2.35
N GLN A 491 -22.10 14.81 -2.45
CA GLN A 491 -22.78 15.12 -3.72
C GLN A 491 -21.82 15.63 -4.80
N SER A 492 -20.74 16.30 -4.39
CA SER A 492 -19.69 16.80 -5.30
C SER A 492 -18.63 15.75 -5.65
N LYS A 493 -18.72 14.57 -5.02
CA LYS A 493 -17.76 13.46 -5.14
C LYS A 493 -18.43 12.14 -5.52
N PRO A 494 -19.23 12.09 -6.62
CA PRO A 494 -19.76 10.83 -7.11
C PRO A 494 -18.64 9.84 -7.46
N LEU A 495 -18.91 8.54 -7.42
CA LEU A 495 -17.90 7.50 -7.66
C LEU A 495 -17.08 7.69 -8.94
N LYS A 496 -17.71 8.13 -10.04
CA LYS A 496 -17.03 8.40 -11.31
C LYS A 496 -16.05 9.58 -11.28
N SER A 497 -16.16 10.48 -10.30
CA SER A 497 -15.17 11.54 -10.08
C SER A 497 -14.02 11.09 -9.17
N LEU A 498 -14.20 9.99 -8.42
CA LEU A 498 -13.16 9.36 -7.61
C LEU A 498 -12.36 8.32 -8.40
N TYR A 499 -13.03 7.59 -9.31
CA TYR A 499 -12.40 6.59 -10.17
C TYR A 499 -13.01 6.60 -11.57
N SER A 500 -12.15 6.71 -12.59
CA SER A 500 -12.56 6.89 -13.99
C SER A 500 -12.88 5.59 -14.74
N GLY A 501 -12.68 4.44 -14.11
CA GLY A 501 -12.85 3.11 -14.70
C GLY A 501 -14.25 2.51 -14.50
N GLU A 502 -14.38 1.22 -14.75
CA GLU A 502 -15.61 0.48 -14.52
C GLU A 502 -15.79 0.18 -13.03
N ILE A 503 -17.03 0.17 -12.53
CA ILE A 503 -17.30 0.02 -11.10
C ILE A 503 -18.49 -0.92 -10.90
N PHE A 504 -18.27 -2.00 -10.13
CA PHE A 504 -19.33 -2.90 -9.71
C PHE A 504 -20.37 -2.17 -8.86
N GLY A 505 -21.64 -2.32 -9.25
CA GLY A 505 -22.79 -1.76 -8.52
C GLY A 505 -23.16 -0.31 -8.84
N THR A 506 -22.61 0.26 -9.92
CA THR A 506 -22.99 1.62 -10.40
C THR A 506 -23.59 1.63 -11.81
N ASN A 507 -23.27 0.65 -12.65
CA ASN A 507 -23.64 0.64 -14.06
C ASN A 507 -25.07 0.12 -14.35
N SER A 508 -25.79 -0.45 -13.36
CA SER A 508 -27.04 -1.20 -13.61
C SER A 508 -28.28 -0.36 -13.91
N LYS A 509 -28.22 0.98 -13.88
CA LYS A 509 -29.35 1.85 -14.25
C LYS A 509 -29.12 2.70 -15.50
N GLU A 510 -27.89 2.98 -15.89
CA GLU A 510 -27.64 3.72 -17.15
C GLU A 510 -27.82 2.83 -18.38
N GLU A 511 -27.67 1.50 -18.27
CA GLU A 511 -27.95 0.57 -19.38
C GLU A 511 -29.46 0.29 -19.52
N ASN A 512 -30.20 0.16 -18.41
CA ASN A 512 -31.66 -0.05 -18.48
C ASN A 512 -32.45 1.17 -18.97
N ASN A 513 -31.94 2.40 -18.75
CA ASN A 513 -32.56 3.61 -19.31
C ASN A 513 -32.16 3.85 -20.78
N LYS A 514 -31.02 3.31 -21.24
CA LYS A 514 -30.63 3.37 -22.66
C LYS A 514 -31.44 2.40 -23.52
N ASP A 515 -31.95 1.31 -22.96
CA ASP A 515 -32.83 0.38 -23.67
C ASP A 515 -34.29 0.88 -23.80
N GLU A 516 -34.74 1.80 -22.94
CA GLU A 516 -36.05 2.46 -23.07
C GLU A 516 -35.99 3.77 -23.90
N GLU A 517 -34.90 4.55 -23.84
CA GLU A 517 -34.73 5.75 -24.70
C GLU A 517 -34.23 5.43 -26.13
N SER A 518 -33.67 4.24 -26.39
CA SER A 518 -33.21 3.85 -27.75
C SER A 518 -34.33 3.47 -28.72
N LYS A 519 -35.60 3.52 -28.30
CA LYS A 519 -36.76 3.39 -29.21
C LYS A 519 -37.29 4.70 -29.77
N GLU A 520 -36.78 5.86 -29.37
CA GLU A 520 -37.15 7.14 -30.00
C GLU A 520 -35.95 8.07 -30.29
N LYS A 521 -35.49 7.99 -31.54
CA LYS A 521 -34.96 9.10 -32.36
C LYS A 521 -33.72 9.87 -31.85
N LYS A 522 -32.57 9.55 -32.44
CA LYS A 522 -32.00 10.20 -33.65
C LYS A 522 -30.56 9.70 -33.80
N GLU A 523 -30.24 9.17 -34.98
CA GLU A 523 -28.86 8.91 -35.40
C GLU A 523 -28.06 10.21 -35.30
N ASP A 524 -27.26 10.32 -34.25
CA ASP A 524 -26.20 11.29 -34.20
C ASP A 524 -25.08 10.74 -35.08
N LYS A 525 -24.92 11.38 -36.25
CA LYS A 525 -23.83 11.09 -37.18
C LYS A 525 -22.53 11.47 -36.50
N GLY A 526 -21.96 10.51 -35.76
CA GLY A 526 -20.57 10.57 -35.32
C GLY A 526 -19.70 10.93 -36.51
N ASP A 527 -18.78 11.87 -36.29
CA ASP A 527 -17.97 12.51 -37.32
C ASP A 527 -17.02 11.50 -38.01
N TYR A 528 -17.57 10.73 -38.96
CA TYR A 528 -16.86 9.75 -39.79
C TYR A 528 -15.83 10.42 -40.72
N THR A 529 -15.73 11.74 -40.72
CA THR A 529 -14.82 12.52 -41.55
C THR A 529 -13.36 12.11 -41.32
N TYR A 530 -12.98 11.79 -40.08
CA TYR A 530 -11.65 11.27 -39.77
C TYR A 530 -11.39 9.88 -40.38
N LEU A 531 -12.34 8.95 -40.24
CA LEU A 531 -12.23 7.60 -40.81
C LEU A 531 -12.22 7.64 -42.35
N ILE A 532 -13.05 8.49 -42.96
CA ILE A 532 -13.08 8.68 -44.41
C ILE A 532 -11.75 9.25 -44.92
N VAL A 533 -11.16 10.23 -44.22
CA VAL A 533 -9.84 10.78 -44.58
C VAL A 533 -8.75 9.70 -44.46
N VAL A 534 -8.74 8.92 -43.38
CA VAL A 534 -7.77 7.83 -43.19
C VAL A 534 -7.91 6.73 -44.26
N PHE A 535 -9.14 6.30 -44.56
CA PHE A 535 -9.38 5.30 -45.62
C PHE A 535 -9.08 5.84 -47.02
N THR A 536 -9.30 7.13 -47.28
CA THR A 536 -8.97 7.76 -48.56
C THR A 536 -7.45 7.85 -48.75
N ILE A 537 -6.70 8.21 -47.70
CA ILE A 537 -5.23 8.25 -47.73
C ILE A 537 -4.65 6.84 -47.94
N LEU A 538 -5.18 5.82 -47.24
CA LEU A 538 -4.80 4.42 -47.43
C LEU A 538 -5.11 3.93 -48.85
N GLY A 539 -6.30 4.25 -49.37
CA GLY A 539 -6.70 3.91 -50.74
C GLY A 539 -5.77 4.54 -51.79
N LEU A 540 -5.45 5.83 -51.65
CA LEU A 540 -4.53 6.53 -52.55
C LEU A 540 -3.11 5.95 -52.48
N ALA A 541 -2.62 5.59 -51.29
CA ALA A 541 -1.32 4.96 -51.12
C ALA A 541 -1.24 3.59 -51.84
N ILE A 542 -2.29 2.78 -51.73
CA ILE A 542 -2.39 1.49 -52.43
C ILE A 542 -2.41 1.70 -53.95
N ILE A 543 -3.17 2.68 -54.45
CA ILE A 543 -3.21 3.00 -55.89
C ILE A 543 -1.83 3.42 -56.41
N VAL A 544 -1.10 4.26 -55.68
CA VAL A 544 0.26 4.69 -56.06
C VAL A 544 1.23 3.50 -56.10
N ILE A 545 1.14 2.57 -55.13
CA ILE A 545 1.94 1.34 -55.12
C ILE A 545 1.61 0.47 -56.34
N ILE A 546 0.34 0.29 -56.67
CA ILE A 546 -0.09 -0.51 -57.83
C ILE A 546 0.43 0.11 -59.14
N ILE A 547 0.26 1.43 -59.31
CA ILE A 547 0.78 2.15 -60.49
C ILE A 547 2.29 2.01 -60.59
N TRP A 548 3.01 2.13 -59.48
CA TRP A 548 4.46 1.99 -59.44
C TRP A 548 4.92 0.56 -59.80
N VAL A 549 4.23 -0.46 -59.29
CA VAL A 549 4.50 -1.88 -59.62
C VAL A 549 4.24 -2.15 -61.11
N PHE A 550 3.16 -1.60 -61.67
CA PHE A 550 2.86 -1.72 -63.11
C PHE A 550 3.91 -1.01 -63.97
N TYR A 551 4.28 0.22 -63.62
CA TYR A 551 5.34 0.97 -64.30
C TYR A 551 6.68 0.23 -64.25
N TYR A 552 7.03 -0.33 -63.09
CA TYR A 552 8.24 -1.13 -62.91
C TYR A 552 8.22 -2.42 -63.74
N LYS A 553 7.11 -3.16 -63.76
CA LYS A 553 6.95 -4.36 -64.61
C LYS A 553 7.05 -4.03 -66.10
N LYS A 554 6.45 -2.92 -66.56
CA LYS A 554 6.51 -2.48 -67.96
C LYS A 554 7.94 -2.13 -68.39
N ASN A 555 8.68 -1.41 -67.55
CA ASN A 555 10.06 -1.04 -67.83
C ASN A 555 11.06 -2.20 -67.69
N LYS A 556 10.76 -3.22 -66.86
CA LYS A 556 11.56 -4.45 -66.79
C LYS A 556 11.40 -5.31 -68.05
N LYS A 557 10.21 -5.36 -68.66
CA LYS A 557 9.99 -6.04 -69.96
C LYS A 557 10.74 -5.36 -71.11
N ASN A 558 10.83 -4.04 -71.12
CA ASN A 558 11.55 -3.30 -72.16
C ASN A 558 13.08 -3.38 -72.03
N LYS A 559 13.62 -3.69 -70.84
CA LYS A 559 15.06 -3.92 -70.64
C LYS A 559 15.54 -5.33 -71.03
N ASN A 560 14.63 -6.27 -71.29
CA ASN A 560 14.97 -7.61 -71.80
C ASN A 560 14.79 -7.72 -73.33
N LYS A 561 14.65 -6.58 -74.03
CA LYS A 561 14.61 -6.49 -75.50
C LYS A 561 15.70 -5.56 -76.07
N LEU A 562 16.78 -5.34 -75.31
CA LEU A 562 17.99 -4.66 -75.75
C LEU A 562 19.20 -5.57 -75.49
#